data_AF-A0A2Y9NCE3-F1
#
_entry.id   AF-A0A2Y9NCE3-F1
#
_cell.length_a   1.000
_cell.length_b   1.000
_cell.length_c   1.000
_cell.angle_alpha   90.00
_cell.angle_beta   90.00
_cell.angle_gamma   90.00
#
_symmetry.space_group_name_H-M   'P 1'
#
loop_
_entity.id
_entity.type
_entity.pdbx_description
1 polymer ?
#
loop_
_entity_poly.entity_id
_entity_poly.type
_entity_poly.pdbx_seq_one_letter_code
_entity_poly.pdbx_strand_id
1 'polypeptide(L)'
;MPSGGRCPDCGSTELVEDSHYSQNQLVCSDCGCVVTEGVLTTTFTDEGNLREVTYSRSTGENEQVSRSQQRGLCRVRDLCRVLQLPPTFEDTAVAYYQQAYQHSGIRAARLQKKEVLVGCCVLITCRQRNWPLTMGTICTLLYADLDVFSGTYLQMVKLLGLDVPSLCLVDLVKTYCSSFKLFEASPSVPAKYVEDKEKMLSRTLQLVELADETWLVTGRHPLPVITAATFLAWQSLRPSDRLTCSLARFCKLASVDLPYPASSRLQELLAVLLRLAEQLAWLQVLKLDKRSVVAHVGDLLQHRHMLVRKAFRDGTAEPDALDAREKELQGPGQGQGWGKEDRGDGSVDLPAGKRPASPTLLLPPCMLKPPKRICPTPPVCTVTGDENISDSEIEQYLRSPQEIRDFQRAQAARQAATSVPNPP
;
A
#
# COMPACT_ATOMS: atom_id res chain seq x y z
N MET A 1 -19.62 49.97 29.90
CA MET A 1 -18.41 50.81 29.83
C MET A 1 -18.87 52.25 29.67
N PRO A 2 -18.74 53.10 30.70
CA PRO A 2 -19.03 54.53 30.54
C PRO A 2 -18.03 55.11 29.52
N SER A 3 -18.58 55.79 28.53
CA SER A 3 -17.95 56.21 27.28
C SER A 3 -17.26 57.56 27.40
N GLY A 4 -16.16 57.60 28.16
CA GLY A 4 -15.26 58.74 28.19
C GLY A 4 -14.24 58.55 29.30
N GLY A 5 -12.95 58.45 28.94
CA GLY A 5 -11.84 58.29 29.89
C GLY A 5 -11.60 59.55 30.74
N ARG A 6 -12.64 60.04 31.40
CA ARG A 6 -12.65 61.19 32.30
C ARG A 6 -13.35 60.79 33.60
N CYS A 7 -12.87 61.32 34.70
CA CYS A 7 -13.48 61.15 36.00
C CYS A 7 -14.90 61.78 36.01
N PRO A 8 -15.93 61.08 36.50
CA PRO A 8 -17.29 61.62 36.59
C PRO A 8 -17.43 62.75 37.61
N ASP A 9 -16.60 62.80 38.65
CA ASP A 9 -16.72 63.79 39.73
C ASP A 9 -15.94 65.08 39.45
N CYS A 10 -14.69 65.00 38.97
CA CYS A 10 -13.85 66.18 38.74
C CYS A 10 -13.55 66.46 37.27
N GLY A 11 -13.94 65.58 36.34
CA GLY A 11 -13.69 65.74 34.90
C GLY A 11 -12.24 65.53 34.45
N SER A 12 -11.33 65.17 35.37
CA SER A 12 -9.92 64.90 35.07
C SER A 12 -9.74 63.71 34.12
N THR A 13 -8.73 63.79 33.27
CA THR A 13 -8.31 62.71 32.36
C THR A 13 -7.24 61.79 32.98
N GLU A 14 -6.69 62.15 34.13
CA GLU A 14 -5.69 61.33 34.81
C GLU A 14 -6.39 60.27 35.68
N LEU A 15 -6.55 59.10 35.06
CA LEU A 15 -7.07 57.89 35.70
C LEU A 15 -5.91 56.89 35.83
N VAL A 16 -5.67 56.43 37.04
CA VAL A 16 -4.62 55.47 37.39
C VAL A 16 -5.27 54.13 37.73
N GLU A 17 -4.71 53.05 37.18
CA GLU A 17 -5.14 51.70 37.51
C GLU A 17 -4.43 51.25 38.79
N ASP A 18 -5.16 51.15 39.89
CA ASP A 18 -4.66 50.66 41.17
C ASP A 18 -4.83 49.14 41.27
N SER A 19 -3.72 48.45 41.48
CA SER A 19 -3.63 46.98 41.62
C SER A 19 -3.07 46.57 42.98
N HIS A 20 -3.04 47.46 43.96
CA HIS A 20 -2.49 47.15 45.29
C HIS A 20 -3.36 46.19 46.13
N TYR A 21 -4.62 45.96 45.74
CA TYR A 21 -5.55 45.06 46.42
C TYR A 21 -6.01 43.89 45.54
N SER A 22 -6.96 43.09 46.04
CA SER A 22 -7.46 41.88 45.38
C SER A 22 -8.17 42.10 44.04
N GLN A 23 -8.46 43.35 43.66
CA GLN A 23 -9.10 43.70 42.41
C GLN A 23 -8.45 44.92 41.79
N ASN A 24 -8.30 44.92 40.47
CA ASN A 24 -7.92 46.11 39.72
C ASN A 24 -9.07 47.12 39.77
N GLN A 25 -8.76 48.33 40.21
CA GLN A 25 -9.68 49.46 40.26
C GLN A 25 -9.12 50.61 39.43
N LEU A 26 -9.98 51.30 38.69
CA LEU A 26 -9.59 52.51 37.98
C LEU A 26 -9.96 53.71 38.83
N VAL A 27 -8.97 54.46 39.30
CA VAL A 27 -9.15 55.55 40.27
C VAL A 27 -8.60 56.85 39.68
N CYS A 28 -9.28 57.97 39.91
CA CYS A 28 -8.78 59.28 39.51
C CYS A 28 -7.68 59.76 40.47
N SER A 29 -6.53 60.18 39.94
CA SER A 29 -5.41 60.70 40.74
C SER A 29 -5.72 62.02 41.44
N ASP A 30 -6.57 62.86 40.85
CA ASP A 30 -6.81 64.22 41.34
C ASP A 30 -7.86 64.29 42.46
N CYS A 31 -8.89 63.43 42.43
CA CYS A 31 -9.99 63.47 43.39
C CYS A 31 -10.23 62.15 44.15
N GLY A 32 -9.55 61.06 43.78
CA GLY A 32 -9.72 59.75 44.40
C GLY A 32 -11.00 59.02 44.02
N CYS A 33 -11.79 59.53 43.05
CA CYS A 33 -13.01 58.87 42.60
C CYS A 33 -12.70 57.55 41.87
N VAL A 34 -13.37 56.48 42.28
CA VAL A 34 -13.27 55.15 41.63
C VAL A 34 -14.23 55.10 40.44
N VAL A 35 -13.66 55.08 39.24
CA VAL A 35 -14.41 55.14 37.96
C VAL A 35 -14.95 53.77 37.58
N THR A 36 -14.18 52.71 37.83
CA THR A 36 -14.62 51.33 37.64
C THR A 36 -14.02 50.43 38.70
N GLU A 37 -14.87 49.68 39.39
CA GLU A 37 -14.48 48.56 40.24
C GLU A 37 -14.65 47.25 39.47
N GLY A 38 -13.76 46.28 39.71
CA GLY A 38 -13.91 44.93 39.18
C GLY A 38 -15.22 44.29 39.68
N VAL A 39 -16.05 43.80 38.76
CA VAL A 39 -17.30 43.12 39.12
C VAL A 39 -16.98 41.83 39.87
N LEU A 40 -17.46 41.70 41.11
CA LEU A 40 -17.54 40.41 41.79
C LEU A 40 -18.47 39.49 40.99
N THR A 41 -17.96 38.39 40.45
CA THR A 41 -18.67 37.49 39.52
C THR A 41 -19.77 36.63 40.18
N THR A 42 -20.24 36.96 41.38
CA THR A 42 -21.34 36.22 42.02
C THR A 42 -22.29 37.19 42.72
N THR A 43 -23.24 37.74 41.97
CA THR A 43 -24.44 38.35 42.55
C THR A 43 -25.36 37.25 43.09
N PHE A 44 -25.99 37.46 44.26
CA PHE A 44 -26.95 36.54 44.90
C PHE A 44 -28.07 36.02 43.95
N THR A 45 -28.41 36.76 42.90
CA THR A 45 -29.34 36.32 41.85
C THR A 45 -28.85 35.14 41.01
N ASP A 46 -27.54 34.85 41.00
CA ASP A 46 -26.95 33.70 40.30
C ASP A 46 -26.96 32.42 41.15
N GLU A 47 -27.26 32.52 42.46
CA GLU A 47 -27.46 31.36 43.34
C GLU A 47 -28.80 30.62 43.08
N GLY A 48 -29.73 31.26 42.38
CA GLY A 48 -31.00 30.64 41.94
C GLY A 48 -30.83 29.60 40.84
N ASN A 49 -29.65 29.54 40.21
CA ASN A 49 -29.30 28.54 39.21
C ASN A 49 -28.57 27.36 39.87
N LEU A 50 -29.24 26.66 40.80
CA LEU A 50 -28.85 25.30 41.22
C LEU A 50 -29.07 24.32 40.06
N ARG A 51 -28.35 24.51 38.96
CA ARG A 51 -28.04 23.42 38.05
C ARG A 51 -27.03 22.54 38.76
N GLU A 52 -27.28 21.24 38.75
CA GLU A 52 -26.30 20.23 39.13
C GLU A 52 -25.03 20.46 38.31
N VAL A 53 -24.07 21.18 38.90
CA VAL A 53 -22.74 21.31 38.36
C VAL A 53 -22.07 20.00 38.71
N THR A 54 -22.03 19.08 37.74
CA THR A 54 -21.28 17.84 37.85
C THR A 54 -19.88 18.19 38.37
N TYR A 55 -19.36 17.46 39.35
CA TYR A 55 -18.07 17.73 40.02
C TYR A 55 -16.92 18.05 39.04
N SER A 56 -16.94 17.45 37.84
CA SER A 56 -15.99 17.71 36.75
C SER A 56 -16.02 19.12 36.15
N ARG A 57 -17.13 19.86 36.28
CA ARG A 57 -17.28 21.22 35.76
C ARG A 57 -16.89 22.31 36.77
N SER A 58 -16.89 22.02 38.07
CA SER A 58 -16.60 23.01 39.12
C SER A 58 -15.12 23.14 39.46
N THR A 59 -14.31 22.10 39.22
CA THR A 59 -12.88 22.11 39.60
C THR A 59 -11.94 22.64 38.53
N GLY A 60 -12.41 22.97 37.32
CA GLY A 60 -11.52 23.40 36.23
C GLY A 60 -10.45 22.37 35.83
N GLU A 61 -10.53 21.14 36.36
CA GLU A 61 -9.70 20.03 35.91
C GLU A 61 -10.19 19.63 34.52
N ASN A 62 -9.53 20.15 33.48
CA ASN A 62 -9.65 19.62 32.11
C ASN A 62 -9.75 18.09 32.19
N GLU A 63 -10.79 17.53 31.55
CA GLU A 63 -11.07 16.08 31.49
C GLU A 63 -9.75 15.30 31.44
N GLN A 64 -9.35 14.72 32.59
CA GLN A 64 -8.02 14.16 32.74
C GLN A 64 -7.78 13.13 31.63
N VAL A 65 -6.74 13.35 30.84
CA VAL A 65 -6.37 12.47 29.72
C VAL A 65 -6.34 11.03 30.23
N SER A 66 -7.14 10.15 29.61
CA SER A 66 -7.23 8.76 30.07
C SER A 66 -5.85 8.10 30.14
N ARG A 67 -5.61 7.25 31.15
CA ARG A 67 -4.31 6.56 31.33
C ARG A 67 -3.86 5.81 30.08
N SER A 68 -4.82 5.22 29.35
CA SER A 68 -4.57 4.54 28.09
C SER A 68 -4.16 5.49 26.98
N GLN A 69 -4.73 6.69 26.92
CA GLN A 69 -4.34 7.72 25.96
C GLN A 69 -2.95 8.26 26.31
N GLN A 70 -2.64 8.53 27.59
CA GLN A 70 -1.29 8.94 28.00
C GLN A 70 -0.23 7.91 27.60
N ARG A 71 -0.49 6.61 27.86
CA ARG A 71 0.41 5.53 27.42
C ARG A 71 0.56 5.49 25.90
N GLY A 72 -0.53 5.67 25.16
CA GLY A 72 -0.51 5.75 23.70
C GLY A 72 0.35 6.89 23.17
N LEU A 73 0.19 8.09 23.74
CA LEU A 73 0.96 9.28 23.37
C LEU A 73 2.45 9.09 23.64
N CYS A 74 2.84 8.52 24.79
CA CYS A 74 4.23 8.18 25.05
C CYS A 74 4.78 7.21 24.00
N ARG A 75 4.03 6.15 23.68
CA ARG A 75 4.44 5.17 22.66
C ARG A 75 4.57 5.77 21.26
N VAL A 76 3.75 6.75 20.88
CA VAL A 76 3.89 7.48 19.59
C VAL A 76 5.25 8.18 19.55
N ARG A 77 5.60 8.90 20.62
CA ARG A 77 6.88 9.60 20.73
C ARG A 77 8.06 8.64 20.71
N ASP A 78 7.96 7.54 21.46
CA ASP A 78 8.99 6.51 21.50
C ASP A 78 9.21 5.87 20.12
N LEU A 79 8.13 5.58 19.38
CA LEU A 79 8.22 5.02 18.03
C LEU A 79 8.88 5.98 17.04
N CYS A 80 8.55 7.28 17.10
CA CYS A 80 9.20 8.30 16.27
C CYS A 80 10.71 8.39 16.55
N ARG A 81 11.12 8.25 17.83
CA ARG A 81 12.54 8.26 18.24
C ARG A 81 13.29 7.01 17.81
N VAL A 82 12.67 5.83 17.93
CA VAL A 82 13.24 4.56 17.43
C VAL A 82 13.47 4.61 15.93
N LEU A 83 12.54 5.22 15.19
CA LEU A 83 12.64 5.42 13.74
C LEU A 83 13.55 6.60 13.35
N GLN A 84 14.09 7.34 14.31
CA GLN A 84 14.92 8.54 14.10
C GLN A 84 14.26 9.59 13.18
N LEU A 85 12.96 9.81 13.37
CA LEU A 85 12.21 10.79 12.57
C LEU A 85 12.50 12.23 13.01
N PRO A 86 12.35 13.22 12.11
CA PRO A 86 12.45 14.64 12.48
C PRO A 86 11.39 15.02 13.53
N PRO A 87 11.67 15.97 14.44
CA PRO A 87 10.78 16.30 15.57
C PRO A 87 9.40 16.80 15.13
N THR A 88 9.29 17.43 13.95
CA THR A 88 8.01 17.89 13.39
C THR A 88 7.00 16.76 13.12
N PHE A 89 7.49 15.52 12.96
CA PHE A 89 6.66 14.34 12.77
C PHE A 89 6.06 13.86 14.10
N GLU A 90 6.77 14.06 15.22
CA GLU A 90 6.29 13.69 16.55
C GLU A 90 5.01 14.47 16.89
N ASP A 91 5.03 15.78 16.71
CA ASP A 91 3.89 16.66 17.02
C ASP A 91 2.67 16.32 16.16
N THR A 92 2.89 16.08 14.86
CA THR A 92 1.83 15.74 13.92
C THR A 92 1.20 14.38 14.24
N ALA A 93 2.01 13.37 14.55
CA ALA A 93 1.53 12.04 14.91
C ALA A 93 0.77 12.04 16.25
N VAL A 94 1.24 12.84 17.22
CA VAL A 94 0.56 13.07 18.50
C VAL A 94 -0.81 13.71 18.29
N ALA A 95 -0.90 14.74 17.44
CA ALA A 95 -2.16 15.38 17.11
C ALA A 95 -3.17 14.40 16.47
N TYR A 96 -2.72 13.57 15.52
CA TYR A 96 -3.58 12.53 14.94
C TYR A 96 -4.06 11.50 15.96
N TYR A 97 -3.20 11.10 16.91
CA TYR A 97 -3.60 10.17 17.96
C TYR A 97 -4.66 10.79 18.89
N GLN A 98 -4.50 12.07 19.25
CA GLN A 98 -5.48 12.81 20.06
C GLN A 98 -6.82 12.94 19.33
N GLN A 99 -6.79 13.31 18.04
CA GLN A 99 -7.98 13.42 17.21
C GLN A 99 -8.70 12.06 17.07
N ALA A 100 -7.94 10.97 16.86
CA ALA A 100 -8.52 9.63 16.80
C ALA A 100 -9.21 9.22 18.11
N TYR A 101 -8.69 9.65 19.27
CA TYR A 101 -9.24 9.31 20.59
C TYR A 101 -10.55 10.05 20.95
N GLN A 102 -10.87 11.13 20.23
CA GLN A 102 -12.13 11.84 20.38
C GLN A 102 -13.33 10.96 19.93
N HIS A 103 -13.11 10.03 19.01
CA HIS A 103 -14.15 9.12 18.53
C HIS A 103 -14.42 7.98 19.51
N SER A 104 -15.70 7.75 19.83
CA SER A 104 -16.16 6.71 20.76
C SER A 104 -15.70 5.29 20.38
N GLY A 105 -15.70 4.97 19.08
CA GLY A 105 -15.27 3.65 18.58
C GLY A 105 -13.79 3.33 18.80
N ILE A 106 -12.93 4.35 18.92
CA ILE A 106 -11.51 4.19 19.26
C ILE A 106 -11.31 4.17 20.78
N ARG A 107 -12.06 5.00 21.51
CA ARG A 107 -12.06 5.02 22.98
C ARG A 107 -12.46 3.66 23.57
N ALA A 108 -13.50 3.05 23.03
CA ALA A 108 -13.99 1.72 23.42
C ALA A 108 -13.23 0.55 22.77
N ALA A 109 -12.19 0.81 21.96
CA ALA A 109 -11.46 -0.24 21.27
C ALA A 109 -10.68 -1.17 22.22
N ARG A 110 -10.47 -2.41 21.76
CA ARG A 110 -9.61 -3.41 22.40
C ARG A 110 -8.17 -2.92 22.49
N LEU A 111 -7.40 -3.48 23.43
CA LEU A 111 -6.01 -3.10 23.66
C LEU A 111 -5.14 -3.23 22.41
N GLN A 112 -5.14 -4.38 21.74
CA GLN A 112 -4.36 -4.62 20.51
C GLN A 112 -4.58 -3.53 19.46
N LYS A 113 -5.84 -3.11 19.27
CA LYS A 113 -6.21 -2.04 18.34
C LYS A 113 -5.63 -0.69 18.74
N LYS A 114 -5.61 -0.39 20.04
CA LYS A 114 -5.00 0.82 20.59
C LYS A 114 -3.47 0.83 20.45
N GLU A 115 -2.84 -0.35 20.43
CA GLU A 115 -1.40 -0.49 20.21
C GLU A 115 -1.02 -0.25 18.76
N VAL A 116 -1.73 -0.88 17.80
CA VAL A 116 -1.48 -0.63 16.37
C VAL A 116 -1.88 0.77 15.91
N LEU A 117 -2.82 1.41 16.62
CA LEU A 117 -3.21 2.81 16.34
C LEU A 117 -2.01 3.75 16.44
N VAL A 118 -1.09 3.51 17.37
CA VAL A 118 0.16 4.26 17.50
C VAL A 118 0.93 4.23 16.18
N GLY A 119 1.15 3.03 15.63
CA GLY A 119 1.83 2.86 14.35
C GLY A 119 1.06 3.43 13.16
N CYS A 120 -0.27 3.41 13.18
CA CYS A 120 -1.10 4.02 12.14
C CYS A 120 -0.92 5.54 12.09
N CYS A 121 -0.89 6.22 13.25
CA CYS A 121 -0.67 7.67 13.35
C CYS A 121 0.70 8.08 12.79
N VAL A 122 1.75 7.32 13.16
CA VAL A 122 3.11 7.55 12.65
C VAL A 122 3.16 7.27 11.15
N LEU A 123 2.53 6.21 10.66
CA LEU A 123 2.51 5.88 9.24
C LEU A 123 1.86 6.98 8.39
N ILE A 124 0.69 7.48 8.80
CA ILE A 124 -0.02 8.55 8.09
C ILE A 124 0.87 9.79 7.98
N THR A 125 1.50 10.17 9.09
CA THR A 125 2.43 11.31 9.14
C THR A 125 3.62 11.10 8.19
N CYS A 126 4.21 9.90 8.20
CA CYS A 126 5.29 9.53 7.29
C CYS A 126 4.86 9.61 5.82
N ARG A 127 3.65 9.15 5.48
CA ARG A 127 3.14 9.20 4.09
C ARG A 127 2.94 10.62 3.59
N GLN A 128 2.41 11.52 4.40
CA GLN A 128 2.20 12.92 4.03
C GLN A 128 3.51 13.66 3.75
N ARG A 129 4.62 13.23 4.37
CA ARG A 129 5.94 13.84 4.21
C ARG A 129 6.87 13.04 3.29
N ASN A 130 6.33 12.08 2.52
CA ASN A 130 7.10 11.18 1.65
C ASN A 130 8.23 10.40 2.35
N TRP A 131 8.09 10.14 3.66
CA TRP A 131 9.04 9.30 4.38
C TRP A 131 8.78 7.81 4.06
N PRO A 132 9.78 7.05 3.58
CA PRO A 132 9.58 5.73 2.99
C PRO A 132 9.43 4.62 4.04
N LEU A 133 8.32 4.64 4.76
CA LEU A 133 7.98 3.66 5.79
C LEU A 133 6.94 2.66 5.29
N THR A 134 7.25 1.36 5.39
CA THR A 134 6.34 0.29 5.01
C THR A 134 5.50 -0.17 6.21
N MET A 135 4.28 -0.66 5.93
CA MET A 135 3.40 -1.22 6.98
C MET A 135 4.06 -2.41 7.67
N GLY A 136 4.76 -3.27 6.91
CA GLY A 136 5.47 -4.43 7.45
C GLY A 136 6.54 -4.02 8.46
N THR A 137 7.36 -3.01 8.16
CA THR A 137 8.39 -2.51 9.08
C THR A 137 7.81 -2.05 10.41
N ILE A 138 6.69 -1.31 10.39
CA ILE A 138 6.02 -0.86 11.62
C ILE A 138 5.46 -2.06 12.39
N CYS A 139 4.85 -3.02 11.70
CA CYS A 139 4.31 -4.21 12.35
C CYS A 139 5.41 -5.05 13.00
N THR A 140 6.59 -5.17 12.38
CA THR A 140 7.75 -5.84 12.97
C THR A 140 8.29 -5.10 14.19
N LEU A 141 8.33 -3.76 14.17
CA LEU A 141 8.77 -2.95 15.32
C LEU A 141 7.78 -2.98 16.49
N LEU A 142 6.48 -3.04 16.20
CA LEU A 142 5.43 -3.09 17.20
C LEU A 142 5.06 -4.51 17.64
N TYR A 143 5.66 -5.55 17.05
CA TYR A 143 5.28 -6.95 17.24
C TYR A 143 3.77 -7.18 17.05
N ALA A 144 3.20 -6.59 16.01
CA ALA A 144 1.77 -6.60 15.74
C ALA A 144 1.40 -7.36 14.46
N ASP A 145 0.19 -7.90 14.43
CA ASP A 145 -0.35 -8.59 13.26
C ASP A 145 -0.71 -7.60 12.14
N LEU A 146 -0.26 -7.90 10.92
CA LEU A 146 -0.46 -7.05 9.75
C LEU A 146 -1.94 -6.86 9.39
N ASP A 147 -2.78 -7.87 9.60
CA ASP A 147 -4.21 -7.81 9.31
C ASP A 147 -4.95 -6.85 10.27
N VAL A 148 -4.58 -6.89 11.55
CA VAL A 148 -5.12 -5.98 12.58
C VAL A 148 -4.66 -4.55 12.32
N PHE A 149 -3.40 -4.38 11.91
CA PHE A 149 -2.85 -3.09 11.51
C PHE A 149 -3.57 -2.53 10.28
N SER A 150 -3.74 -3.33 9.24
CA SER A 150 -4.41 -2.93 7.98
C SER A 150 -5.86 -2.49 8.21
N GLY A 151 -6.63 -3.29 8.95
CA GLY A 151 -8.01 -2.95 9.29
C GLY A 151 -8.13 -1.67 10.13
N THR A 152 -7.20 -1.46 11.07
CA THR A 152 -7.17 -0.25 11.91
C THR A 152 -6.74 0.99 11.12
N TYR A 153 -5.76 0.85 10.23
CA TYR A 153 -5.29 1.92 9.35
C TYR A 153 -6.41 2.41 8.43
N LEU A 154 -7.10 1.50 7.74
CA LEU A 154 -8.21 1.86 6.84
C LEU A 154 -9.36 2.54 7.61
N GLN A 155 -9.68 2.04 8.81
CA GLN A 155 -10.68 2.67 9.65
C GLN A 155 -10.24 4.09 10.08
N MET A 156 -8.98 4.27 10.45
CA MET A 156 -8.46 5.57 10.89
C MET A 156 -8.50 6.60 9.74
N VAL A 157 -8.06 6.22 8.54
CA VAL A 157 -8.12 7.08 7.35
C VAL A 157 -9.57 7.49 7.05
N LYS A 158 -10.51 6.54 7.12
CA LYS A 158 -11.94 6.80 6.91
C LYS A 158 -12.55 7.69 8.01
N LEU A 159 -12.17 7.49 9.27
CA LEU A 159 -12.70 8.27 10.41
C LEU A 159 -12.23 9.72 10.37
N LEU A 160 -10.96 9.94 10.04
CA LEU A 160 -10.37 11.29 10.00
C LEU A 160 -10.60 12.00 8.66
N GLY A 161 -11.15 11.31 7.65
CA GLY A 161 -11.41 11.89 6.33
C GLY A 161 -10.14 12.33 5.60
N LEU A 162 -9.02 11.62 5.81
CA LEU A 162 -7.72 12.02 5.28
C LEU A 162 -7.51 11.44 3.88
N ASP A 163 -7.02 12.26 2.96
CA ASP A 163 -6.42 11.79 1.71
C ASP A 163 -4.93 11.51 1.95
N VAL A 164 -4.56 10.24 2.04
CA VAL A 164 -3.19 9.83 2.38
C VAL A 164 -2.43 9.45 1.11
N PRO A 165 -1.29 10.12 0.83
CA PRO A 165 -0.47 9.79 -0.33
C PRO A 165 -0.04 8.32 -0.38
N SER A 166 0.12 7.81 -1.59
CA SER A 166 0.71 6.50 -1.83
C SER A 166 2.18 6.47 -1.39
N LEU A 167 2.73 5.27 -1.20
CA LEU A 167 4.13 5.11 -0.80
C LEU A 167 5.06 5.61 -1.91
N CYS A 168 5.94 6.57 -1.60
CA CYS A 168 6.96 7.03 -2.54
C CYS A 168 7.97 5.91 -2.83
N LEU A 169 7.91 5.33 -4.03
CA LEU A 169 8.81 4.25 -4.45
C LEU A 169 10.25 4.74 -4.59
N VAL A 170 10.45 5.97 -5.06
CA VAL A 170 11.79 6.55 -5.25
C VAL A 170 12.55 6.62 -3.94
N ASP A 171 11.93 7.17 -2.89
CA ASP A 171 12.59 7.29 -1.58
C ASP A 171 12.70 5.94 -0.87
N LEU A 172 11.77 5.01 -1.13
CA LEU A 172 11.89 3.63 -0.67
C LEU A 172 13.08 2.92 -1.32
N VAL A 173 13.31 3.12 -2.63
CA VAL A 173 14.49 2.57 -3.31
C VAL A 173 15.76 3.14 -2.70
N LYS A 174 15.84 4.46 -2.47
CA LYS A 174 17.02 5.08 -1.84
C LYS A 174 17.33 4.49 -0.47
N THR A 175 16.31 4.39 0.39
CA THR A 175 16.46 3.90 1.77
C THR A 175 16.78 2.42 1.80
N TYR A 176 16.02 1.62 1.04
CA TYR A 176 16.17 0.17 1.02
C TYR A 176 17.47 -0.24 0.33
N CYS A 177 17.83 0.35 -0.81
CA CYS A 177 19.09 0.01 -1.49
C CYS A 177 20.31 0.44 -0.66
N SER A 178 20.23 1.55 0.09
CA SER A 178 21.29 1.98 1.00
C SER A 178 21.51 1.01 2.17
N SER A 179 20.55 0.15 2.53
CA SER A 179 20.72 -0.82 3.61
C SER A 179 21.53 -2.07 3.20
N PHE A 180 21.78 -2.27 1.90
CA PHE A 180 22.50 -3.43 1.40
C PHE A 180 23.99 -3.30 1.73
N LYS A 181 24.56 -4.30 2.41
CA LYS A 181 25.98 -4.31 2.80
C LYS A 181 26.89 -4.74 1.65
N LEU A 182 26.81 -4.06 0.51
CA LEU A 182 27.53 -4.40 -0.73
C LEU A 182 28.53 -3.33 -1.16
N PHE A 183 28.64 -2.24 -0.39
CA PHE A 183 29.49 -1.09 -0.72
C PHE A 183 30.91 -1.22 -0.16
N GLU A 184 31.12 -2.14 0.79
CA GLU A 184 32.41 -2.40 1.43
C GLU A 184 32.75 -3.89 1.35
N ALA A 185 34.04 -4.20 1.19
CA ALA A 185 34.53 -5.56 1.24
C ALA A 185 34.46 -6.08 2.68
N SER A 186 33.89 -7.26 2.86
CA SER A 186 33.77 -7.92 4.16
C SER A 186 34.04 -9.42 4.00
N PRO A 187 34.24 -10.19 5.09
CA PRO A 187 34.49 -11.62 4.99
C PRO A 187 33.39 -12.38 4.23
N SER A 188 32.15 -11.87 4.29
CA SER A 188 31.03 -12.41 3.53
C SER A 188 30.98 -11.90 2.09
N VAL A 189 31.48 -10.69 1.78
CA VAL A 189 31.38 -10.05 0.46
C VAL A 189 32.75 -9.92 -0.22
N PRO A 190 33.07 -10.78 -1.21
CA PRO A 190 34.31 -10.70 -1.99
C PRO A 190 34.42 -9.38 -2.75
N ALA A 191 35.65 -8.92 -3.02
CA ALA A 191 35.92 -7.68 -3.77
C ALA A 191 35.24 -7.63 -5.16
N LYS A 192 35.01 -8.78 -5.79
CA LYS A 192 34.27 -8.89 -7.06
C LYS A 192 32.82 -8.43 -6.96
N TYR A 193 32.22 -8.59 -5.78
CA TYR A 193 30.81 -8.32 -5.51
C TYR A 193 30.57 -6.92 -4.93
N VAL A 194 31.62 -6.20 -4.58
CA VAL A 194 31.54 -4.80 -4.15
C VAL A 194 31.12 -3.93 -5.33
N GLU A 195 30.20 -3.00 -5.06
CA GLU A 195 29.75 -2.01 -6.03
C GLU A 195 29.68 -0.60 -5.48
N ASP A 196 29.69 0.35 -6.41
CA ASP A 196 29.43 1.75 -6.11
C ASP A 196 27.94 1.99 -5.80
N LYS A 197 27.69 2.78 -4.75
CA LYS A 197 26.34 3.06 -4.24
C LYS A 197 25.51 3.84 -5.25
N GLU A 198 26.08 4.86 -5.87
CA GLU A 198 25.35 5.73 -6.79
C GLU A 198 24.98 5.01 -8.09
N LYS A 199 25.90 4.19 -8.64
CA LYS A 199 25.59 3.34 -9.80
C LYS A 199 24.51 2.31 -9.51
N MET A 200 24.54 1.69 -8.32
CA MET A 200 23.52 0.74 -7.90
C MET A 200 22.15 1.41 -7.76
N LEU A 201 22.09 2.57 -7.10
CA LEU A 201 20.86 3.35 -6.92
C LEU A 201 20.26 3.80 -8.25
N SER A 202 21.07 4.44 -9.11
CA SER A 202 20.62 4.94 -10.41
C SER A 202 20.03 3.84 -11.28
N ARG A 203 20.71 2.68 -11.36
CA ARG A 203 20.23 1.56 -12.18
C ARG A 203 19.01 0.87 -11.56
N THR A 204 18.95 0.77 -10.23
CA THR A 204 17.79 0.21 -9.53
C THR A 204 16.55 1.06 -9.74
N LEU A 205 16.67 2.39 -9.64
CA LEU A 205 15.58 3.32 -9.94
C LEU A 205 15.07 3.14 -11.36
N GLN A 206 15.98 3.04 -12.33
CA GLN A 206 15.59 2.85 -13.73
C GLN A 206 14.82 1.55 -13.98
N LEU A 207 15.20 0.46 -13.30
CA LEU A 207 14.51 -0.83 -13.37
C LEU A 207 13.16 -0.83 -12.64
N VAL A 208 13.04 -0.10 -11.53
CA VAL A 208 11.77 0.05 -10.80
C VAL A 208 10.78 0.89 -11.61
N GLU A 209 11.24 1.98 -12.22
CA GLU A 209 10.44 2.79 -13.14
C GLU A 209 10.00 1.97 -14.36
N LEU A 210 10.90 1.15 -14.91
CA LEU A 210 10.53 0.21 -15.98
C LEU A 210 9.47 -0.80 -15.51
N ALA A 211 9.60 -1.33 -14.29
CA ALA A 211 8.62 -2.26 -13.72
C ALA A 211 7.25 -1.59 -13.53
N ASP A 212 7.20 -0.29 -13.23
CA ASP A 212 5.97 0.48 -13.12
C ASP A 212 5.32 0.69 -14.49
N GLU A 213 6.08 1.12 -15.50
CA GLU A 213 5.62 1.30 -16.90
C GLU A 213 5.10 -0.02 -17.53
N THR A 214 5.57 -1.17 -17.03
CA THR A 214 5.27 -2.51 -17.57
C THR A 214 4.27 -3.32 -16.73
N TRP A 215 3.50 -2.68 -15.85
CA TRP A 215 2.43 -3.30 -15.05
C TRP A 215 2.90 -4.33 -14.01
N LEU A 216 4.17 -4.28 -13.57
CA LEU A 216 4.71 -5.22 -12.58
C LEU A 216 4.52 -4.77 -11.13
N VAL A 217 4.25 -3.48 -10.90
CA VAL A 217 4.10 -2.87 -9.57
C VAL A 217 2.64 -2.86 -9.10
N THR A 218 1.69 -2.60 -10.00
CA THR A 218 0.27 -2.40 -9.67
C THR A 218 -0.31 -3.61 -8.92
N GLY A 219 -0.92 -3.34 -7.75
CA GLY A 219 -1.57 -4.36 -6.92
C GLY A 219 -0.61 -5.33 -6.23
N ARG A 220 0.70 -5.04 -6.18
CA ARG A 220 1.73 -5.93 -5.63
C ARG A 220 2.50 -5.24 -4.52
N HIS A 221 3.14 -6.05 -3.67
CA HIS A 221 4.00 -5.52 -2.62
C HIS A 221 5.27 -4.88 -3.25
N PRO A 222 5.64 -3.64 -2.90
CA PRO A 222 6.72 -2.92 -3.57
C PRO A 222 8.11 -3.44 -3.23
N LEU A 223 8.34 -3.88 -1.98
CA LEU A 223 9.67 -4.31 -1.51
C LEU A 223 10.27 -5.50 -2.31
N PRO A 224 9.50 -6.57 -2.66
CA PRO A 224 9.97 -7.61 -3.58
C PRO A 224 10.34 -7.11 -4.97
N VAL A 225 9.66 -6.10 -5.51
CA VAL A 225 9.98 -5.52 -6.83
C VAL A 225 11.33 -4.83 -6.77
N ILE A 226 11.55 -4.02 -5.73
CA ILE A 226 12.84 -3.36 -5.49
C ILE A 226 13.93 -4.40 -5.28
N THR A 227 13.69 -5.45 -4.49
CA THR A 227 14.69 -6.51 -4.26
C THR A 227 15.13 -7.19 -5.56
N ALA A 228 14.18 -7.49 -6.45
CA ALA A 228 14.48 -8.06 -7.77
C ALA A 228 15.23 -7.06 -8.67
N ALA A 229 14.83 -5.78 -8.65
CA ALA A 229 15.48 -4.72 -9.42
C ALA A 229 16.91 -4.45 -8.93
N THR A 230 17.16 -4.38 -7.62
CA THR A 230 18.50 -4.20 -7.04
C THR A 230 19.42 -5.36 -7.41
N PHE A 231 18.91 -6.59 -7.37
CA PHE A 231 19.67 -7.76 -7.80
C PHE A 231 20.07 -7.69 -9.28
N LEU A 232 19.14 -7.33 -10.17
CA LEU A 232 19.44 -7.17 -11.61
C LEU A 232 20.36 -5.98 -11.89
N ALA A 233 20.20 -4.87 -11.17
CA ALA A 233 21.10 -3.73 -11.24
C ALA A 233 22.53 -4.15 -10.87
N TRP A 234 22.69 -4.85 -9.75
CA TRP A 234 23.97 -5.38 -9.31
C TRP A 234 24.57 -6.39 -10.29
N GLN A 235 23.79 -7.33 -10.81
CA GLN A 235 24.29 -8.30 -11.80
C GLN A 235 24.71 -7.66 -13.11
N SER A 236 23.92 -6.72 -13.64
CA SER A 236 24.19 -6.05 -14.92
C SER A 236 25.39 -5.10 -14.88
N LEU A 237 25.83 -4.64 -13.70
CA LEU A 237 27.03 -3.80 -13.57
C LEU A 237 28.32 -4.59 -13.84
N ARG A 238 28.37 -5.88 -13.45
CA ARG A 238 29.46 -6.81 -13.80
C ARG A 238 28.91 -8.21 -14.09
N PRO A 239 28.39 -8.46 -15.31
CA PRO A 239 27.73 -9.71 -15.65
C PRO A 239 28.65 -10.94 -15.57
N SER A 240 29.89 -10.80 -16.01
CA SER A 240 30.87 -11.89 -16.13
C SER A 240 31.14 -12.64 -14.82
N ASP A 241 31.27 -11.91 -13.70
CA ASP A 241 31.53 -12.53 -12.40
C ASP A 241 30.24 -12.89 -11.65
N ARG A 242 29.12 -12.18 -11.90
CA ARG A 242 27.93 -12.17 -11.01
C ARG A 242 26.77 -13.04 -11.47
N LEU A 243 26.77 -13.48 -12.72
CA LEU A 243 25.74 -14.38 -13.24
C LEU A 243 25.67 -15.73 -12.52
N THR A 244 26.77 -16.15 -11.88
CA THR A 244 26.83 -17.37 -11.07
C THR A 244 26.10 -17.25 -9.73
N CYS A 245 25.81 -16.02 -9.28
CA CYS A 245 25.20 -15.76 -7.98
C CYS A 245 23.66 -15.77 -8.10
N SER A 246 22.99 -16.55 -7.25
CA SER A 246 21.52 -16.59 -7.19
C SER A 246 20.96 -15.44 -6.34
N LEU A 247 19.69 -15.11 -6.52
CA LEU A 247 18.99 -14.09 -5.74
C LEU A 247 19.07 -14.34 -4.22
N ALA A 248 18.89 -15.59 -3.79
CA ALA A 248 18.97 -15.97 -2.38
C ALA A 248 20.39 -15.78 -1.81
N ARG A 249 21.42 -16.16 -2.60
CA ARG A 249 22.82 -15.93 -2.20
C ARG A 249 23.12 -14.44 -2.12
N PHE A 250 22.65 -13.65 -3.08
CA PHE A 250 22.78 -12.19 -3.08
C PHE A 250 22.16 -11.54 -1.82
N CYS A 251 20.91 -11.86 -1.48
CA CYS A 251 20.25 -11.33 -0.28
C CYS A 251 21.03 -11.70 1.00
N LYS A 252 21.55 -12.93 1.10
CA LYS A 252 22.37 -13.38 2.23
C LYS A 252 23.70 -12.60 2.33
N LEU A 253 24.36 -12.33 1.21
CA LEU A 253 25.59 -11.53 1.14
C LEU A 253 25.31 -10.08 1.57
N ALA A 254 24.21 -9.50 1.07
CA ALA A 254 23.80 -8.14 1.37
C ALA A 254 23.24 -7.95 2.80
N SER A 255 23.04 -9.04 3.57
CA SER A 255 22.40 -9.04 4.89
C SER A 255 20.96 -8.49 4.88
N VAL A 256 20.18 -8.87 3.88
CA VAL A 256 18.76 -8.48 3.74
C VAL A 256 17.89 -9.73 3.62
N ASP A 257 16.72 -9.72 4.24
CA ASP A 257 15.76 -10.81 4.13
C ASP A 257 15.25 -10.97 2.70
N LEU A 258 15.09 -12.21 2.24
CA LEU A 258 14.55 -12.50 0.92
C LEU A 258 13.02 -12.52 0.97
N PRO A 259 12.31 -11.54 0.34
CA PRO A 259 10.86 -11.58 0.29
C PRO A 259 10.38 -12.69 -0.63
N TYR A 260 9.40 -13.48 -0.21
CA TYR A 260 8.86 -14.60 -0.99
C TYR A 260 8.51 -14.25 -2.45
N PRO A 261 7.83 -13.11 -2.76
CA PRO A 261 7.47 -12.79 -4.14
C PRO A 261 8.65 -12.34 -5.03
N ALA A 262 9.85 -12.12 -4.47
CA ALA A 262 10.96 -11.51 -5.20
C ALA A 262 11.43 -12.37 -6.38
N SER A 263 11.43 -13.70 -6.23
CA SER A 263 11.77 -14.62 -7.31
C SER A 263 10.81 -14.52 -8.50
N SER A 264 9.50 -14.36 -8.24
CA SER A 264 8.52 -14.16 -9.31
C SER A 264 8.70 -12.80 -10.00
N ARG A 265 8.96 -11.73 -9.23
CA ARG A 265 9.24 -10.39 -9.78
C ARG A 265 10.48 -10.39 -10.66
N LEU A 266 11.54 -11.07 -10.26
CA LEU A 266 12.76 -11.23 -11.04
C LEU A 266 12.49 -11.91 -12.40
N GLN A 267 11.72 -12.99 -12.41
CA GLN A 267 11.39 -13.70 -13.64
C GLN A 267 10.53 -12.87 -14.59
N GLU A 268 9.57 -12.11 -14.06
CA GLU A 268 8.73 -11.20 -14.84
C GLU A 268 9.55 -10.03 -15.41
N LEU A 269 10.45 -9.44 -14.62
CA LEU A 269 11.30 -8.34 -15.07
C LEU A 269 12.30 -8.79 -16.15
N LEU A 270 12.87 -9.99 -16.03
CA LEU A 270 13.67 -10.60 -17.08
C LEU A 270 12.86 -10.88 -18.36
N ALA A 271 11.60 -11.31 -18.22
CA ALA A 271 10.73 -11.52 -19.37
C ALA A 271 10.38 -10.20 -20.08
N VAL A 272 10.17 -9.12 -19.33
CA VAL A 272 9.99 -7.76 -19.89
C VAL A 272 11.25 -7.33 -20.64
N LEU A 273 12.44 -7.48 -20.05
CA LEU A 273 13.70 -7.13 -20.70
C LEU A 273 13.93 -7.91 -22.00
N LEU A 274 13.57 -9.20 -22.06
CA LEU A 274 13.63 -9.99 -23.29
C LEU A 274 12.71 -9.43 -24.39
N ARG A 275 11.48 -9.05 -24.03
CA ARG A 275 10.54 -8.41 -24.99
C ARG A 275 11.05 -7.06 -25.49
N LEU A 276 11.73 -6.29 -24.64
CA LEU A 276 12.36 -5.03 -25.05
C LEU A 276 13.58 -5.29 -25.95
N ALA A 277 14.33 -6.36 -25.70
CA ALA A 277 15.45 -6.75 -26.55
C ALA A 277 15.00 -7.19 -27.95
N GLU A 278 13.82 -7.82 -28.05
CA GLU A 278 13.18 -8.11 -29.33
C GLU A 278 12.86 -6.85 -30.15
N GLN A 279 12.89 -5.64 -29.59
CA GLN A 279 12.65 -4.40 -30.34
C GLN A 279 13.91 -3.85 -31.02
N LEU A 280 15.09 -4.42 -30.72
CA LEU A 280 16.38 -4.04 -31.27
C LEU A 280 16.89 -5.11 -32.22
N ALA A 281 16.98 -4.79 -33.51
CA ALA A 281 17.37 -5.74 -34.56
C ALA A 281 18.69 -6.48 -34.27
N TRP A 282 19.70 -5.80 -33.73
CA TRP A 282 20.99 -6.41 -33.41
C TRP A 282 20.93 -7.37 -32.21
N LEU A 283 19.98 -7.20 -31.28
CA LEU A 283 19.74 -8.13 -30.18
C LEU A 283 18.84 -9.30 -30.58
N GLN A 284 17.89 -9.09 -31.50
CA GLN A 284 17.05 -10.17 -32.04
C GLN A 284 17.90 -11.30 -32.65
N VAL A 285 18.97 -10.94 -33.37
CA VAL A 285 19.88 -11.90 -34.01
C VAL A 285 20.56 -12.81 -32.98
N LEU A 286 20.82 -12.31 -31.77
CA LEU A 286 21.52 -13.04 -30.71
C LEU A 286 20.65 -14.08 -30.00
N LYS A 287 19.32 -14.09 -30.23
CA LYS A 287 18.35 -14.99 -29.56
C LYS A 287 18.60 -15.12 -28.06
N LEU A 288 18.49 -13.99 -27.36
CA LEU A 288 18.82 -13.89 -25.95
C LEU A 288 17.96 -14.81 -25.08
N ASP A 289 18.60 -15.36 -24.05
CA ASP A 289 17.96 -16.06 -22.94
C ASP A 289 17.93 -15.17 -21.68
N LYS A 290 17.26 -15.64 -20.63
CA LYS A 290 17.13 -14.91 -19.36
C LYS A 290 18.47 -14.62 -18.67
N ARG A 291 19.56 -15.32 -19.03
CA ARG A 291 20.90 -15.11 -18.47
C ARG A 291 21.71 -14.12 -19.30
N SER A 292 21.72 -14.28 -20.63
CA SER A 292 22.46 -13.39 -21.54
C SER A 292 21.87 -11.99 -21.60
N VAL A 293 20.56 -11.82 -21.45
CA VAL A 293 19.91 -10.49 -21.43
C VAL A 293 20.47 -9.57 -20.33
N VAL A 294 20.96 -10.13 -19.23
CA VAL A 294 21.50 -9.39 -18.08
C VAL A 294 22.71 -8.53 -18.50
N ALA A 295 23.51 -8.98 -19.47
CA ALA A 295 24.66 -8.22 -19.96
C ALA A 295 24.25 -6.97 -20.75
N HIS A 296 23.07 -6.98 -21.37
CA HIS A 296 22.55 -5.90 -22.22
C HIS A 296 21.56 -4.98 -21.49
N VAL A 297 21.37 -5.16 -20.18
CA VAL A 297 20.45 -4.31 -19.39
C VAL A 297 20.86 -2.84 -19.44
N GLY A 298 22.16 -2.54 -19.51
CA GLY A 298 22.63 -1.16 -19.67
C GLY A 298 22.08 -0.51 -20.94
N ASP A 299 22.21 -1.19 -22.07
CA ASP A 299 21.77 -0.72 -23.39
C ASP A 299 20.24 -0.59 -23.46
N LEU A 300 19.53 -1.57 -22.88
CA LEU A 300 18.06 -1.56 -22.82
C LEU A 300 17.53 -0.40 -21.97
N LEU A 301 18.17 -0.12 -20.83
CA LEU A 301 17.75 0.98 -19.94
C LEU A 301 18.02 2.35 -20.56
N GLN A 302 19.11 2.51 -21.31
CA GLN A 302 19.43 3.76 -22.02
C GLN A 302 18.32 4.17 -23.00
N HIS A 303 17.64 3.20 -23.61
CA HIS A 303 16.58 3.42 -24.59
C HIS A 303 15.17 3.04 -24.10
N ARG A 304 14.97 2.86 -22.79
CA ARG A 304 13.75 2.28 -22.20
C ARG A 304 12.44 2.91 -22.70
N HIS A 305 12.33 4.23 -22.73
CA HIS A 305 11.08 4.92 -23.08
C HIS A 305 10.69 4.68 -24.54
N MET A 306 11.68 4.58 -25.43
CA MET A 306 11.45 4.26 -26.84
C MET A 306 11.05 2.80 -27.00
N LEU A 307 11.77 1.88 -26.32
CA LEU A 307 11.51 0.44 -26.39
C LEU A 307 10.14 0.07 -25.83
N VAL A 308 9.75 0.65 -24.70
CA VAL A 308 8.43 0.44 -24.07
C VAL A 308 7.32 0.91 -25.01
N ARG A 309 7.44 2.12 -25.58
CA ARG A 309 6.45 2.62 -26.57
C ARG A 309 6.33 1.72 -27.79
N LYS A 310 7.44 1.23 -28.33
CA LYS A 310 7.42 0.28 -29.46
C LYS A 310 6.77 -1.05 -29.07
N ALA A 311 7.14 -1.61 -27.92
CA ALA A 311 6.59 -2.87 -27.43
C ALA A 311 5.07 -2.82 -27.20
N PHE A 312 4.52 -1.66 -26.78
CA PHE A 312 3.07 -1.47 -26.72
C PHE A 312 2.44 -1.32 -28.12
N ARG A 313 3.07 -0.55 -29.03
CA ARG A 313 2.53 -0.31 -30.38
C ARG A 313 2.45 -1.59 -31.20
N ASP A 314 3.49 -2.41 -31.18
CA ASP A 314 3.55 -3.65 -31.95
C ASP A 314 2.53 -4.68 -31.43
N GLY A 315 2.02 -4.47 -30.21
CA GLY A 315 0.91 -5.24 -29.67
C GLY A 315 -0.48 -4.74 -30.10
N THR A 316 -0.63 -3.47 -30.43
CA THR A 316 -1.90 -2.90 -30.94
C THR A 316 -2.05 -2.99 -32.45
N ALA A 317 -0.96 -3.33 -33.16
CA ALA A 317 -1.01 -3.57 -34.59
C ALA A 317 -1.68 -4.94 -34.86
N GLU A 318 -3.00 -4.94 -34.89
CA GLU A 318 -3.74 -5.91 -35.71
C GLU A 318 -3.16 -5.84 -37.14
N PRO A 319 -2.72 -6.96 -37.75
CA PRO A 319 -2.13 -6.97 -39.08
C PRO A 319 -3.09 -6.55 -40.22
N ASP A 320 -4.35 -6.20 -39.95
CA ASP A 320 -5.39 -6.06 -40.99
C ASP A 320 -5.82 -4.60 -41.31
N ALA A 321 -5.15 -3.56 -40.80
CA ALA A 321 -5.59 -2.17 -41.01
C ALA A 321 -4.76 -1.35 -42.03
N LEU A 322 -3.62 -1.84 -42.52
CA LEU A 322 -2.75 -1.09 -43.43
C LEU A 322 -2.88 -1.50 -44.91
N ASP A 323 -3.41 -2.69 -45.21
CA ASP A 323 -3.60 -3.16 -46.60
C ASP A 323 -4.89 -2.64 -47.27
N ALA A 324 -5.78 -1.99 -46.52
CA ALA A 324 -7.04 -1.45 -47.06
C ALA A 324 -6.89 -0.07 -47.71
N ARG A 325 -5.77 0.64 -47.50
CA ARG A 325 -5.65 2.06 -47.89
C ARG A 325 -4.86 2.31 -49.18
N GLU A 326 -4.27 1.27 -49.78
CA GLU A 326 -3.55 1.37 -51.05
C GLU A 326 -4.35 0.85 -52.27
N LYS A 327 -5.58 0.34 -52.09
CA LYS A 327 -6.41 -0.20 -53.18
C LYS A 327 -7.50 0.74 -53.73
N GLU A 328 -7.60 1.99 -53.29
CA GLU A 328 -8.61 2.94 -53.78
C GLU A 328 -8.11 3.95 -54.83
N LEU A 329 -6.98 3.67 -55.51
CA LEU A 329 -6.40 4.60 -56.51
C LEU A 329 -6.25 4.04 -57.94
N GLN A 330 -6.96 2.97 -58.30
CA GLN A 330 -7.06 2.55 -59.71
C GLN A 330 -8.53 2.35 -60.11
N GLY A 331 -9.04 3.30 -60.90
CA GLY A 331 -10.42 3.34 -61.37
C GLY A 331 -10.81 2.23 -62.36
N PRO A 332 -12.10 2.13 -62.70
CA PRO A 332 -12.64 0.98 -63.45
C PRO A 332 -12.45 1.13 -64.95
N GLY A 333 -11.66 0.24 -65.55
CA GLY A 333 -11.59 0.01 -67.00
C GLY A 333 -12.36 -1.24 -67.41
N GLN A 334 -13.38 -1.06 -68.25
CA GLN A 334 -14.16 -2.11 -68.90
C GLN A 334 -13.30 -2.99 -69.85
N GLY A 335 -13.61 -4.28 -69.95
CA GLY A 335 -13.13 -5.16 -71.02
C GLY A 335 -13.66 -6.59 -70.89
N GLN A 336 -14.42 -7.04 -71.90
CA GLN A 336 -15.16 -8.31 -72.02
C GLN A 336 -14.29 -9.48 -72.52
N GLY A 337 -14.77 -10.72 -72.32
CA GLY A 337 -14.40 -11.93 -73.09
C GLY A 337 -14.28 -13.20 -72.23
N TRP A 338 -15.34 -14.00 -72.05
CA TRP A 338 -15.71 -15.22 -72.81
C TRP A 338 -14.75 -16.42 -72.70
N GLY A 339 -15.24 -17.52 -72.08
CA GLY A 339 -15.09 -18.86 -72.66
C GLY A 339 -14.54 -20.02 -71.79
N LYS A 340 -15.48 -20.89 -71.41
CA LYS A 340 -15.45 -22.38 -71.43
C LYS A 340 -14.81 -23.22 -70.29
N GLU A 341 -15.62 -24.20 -69.91
CA GLU A 341 -15.42 -25.37 -69.03
C GLU A 341 -14.24 -26.26 -69.48
N ASP A 342 -13.54 -26.94 -68.56
CA ASP A 342 -13.84 -28.34 -68.18
C ASP A 342 -12.89 -28.87 -67.07
N ARG A 343 -13.50 -29.58 -66.10
CA ARG A 343 -13.07 -30.81 -65.42
C ARG A 343 -11.60 -31.05 -65.02
N GLY A 344 -11.39 -31.28 -63.70
CA GLY A 344 -10.60 -32.43 -63.23
C GLY A 344 -9.54 -32.21 -62.15
N ASP A 345 -9.89 -32.66 -60.95
CA ASP A 345 -9.05 -33.44 -60.03
C ASP A 345 -8.01 -32.76 -59.12
N GLY A 346 -7.91 -33.29 -57.89
CA GLY A 346 -6.77 -33.10 -56.99
C GLY A 346 -6.98 -32.15 -55.82
N SER A 347 -7.78 -32.54 -54.82
CA SER A 347 -7.65 -31.99 -53.46
C SER A 347 -6.30 -32.41 -52.88
N VAL A 348 -5.30 -31.55 -52.99
CA VAL A 348 -4.05 -31.68 -52.25
C VAL A 348 -4.09 -30.66 -51.12
N ASP A 349 -4.53 -31.15 -49.96
CA ASP A 349 -4.43 -30.43 -48.69
C ASP A 349 -2.96 -30.09 -48.41
N LEU A 350 -2.62 -28.80 -48.55
CA LEU A 350 -1.37 -28.26 -48.06
C LEU A 350 -1.47 -28.10 -46.53
N PRO A 351 -0.50 -28.60 -45.76
CA PRO A 351 -0.57 -28.56 -44.31
C PRO A 351 -0.50 -27.12 -43.83
N ALA A 352 -1.45 -26.76 -42.96
CA ALA A 352 -1.50 -25.50 -42.24
C ALA A 352 -0.15 -25.21 -41.57
N GLY A 353 0.65 -24.35 -42.21
CA GLY A 353 1.88 -23.81 -41.65
C GLY A 353 1.54 -23.16 -40.31
N LYS A 354 2.21 -23.60 -39.25
CA LYS A 354 2.14 -23.00 -37.92
C LYS A 354 2.39 -21.51 -38.06
N ARG A 355 1.36 -20.69 -37.86
CA ARG A 355 1.49 -19.24 -37.75
C ARG A 355 2.57 -18.94 -36.70
N PRO A 356 3.55 -18.06 -36.97
CA PRO A 356 4.44 -17.60 -35.93
C PRO A 356 3.60 -16.98 -34.80
N ALA A 357 3.97 -17.27 -33.55
CA ALA A 357 3.27 -16.75 -32.40
C ALA A 357 3.19 -15.22 -32.52
N SER A 358 1.99 -14.66 -32.45
CA SER A 358 1.80 -13.22 -32.41
C SER A 358 2.64 -12.62 -31.27
N PRO A 359 3.25 -11.44 -31.48
CA PRO A 359 4.08 -10.81 -30.48
C PRO A 359 3.29 -10.67 -29.18
N THR A 360 3.84 -11.21 -28.09
CA THR A 360 3.08 -11.34 -26.84
C THR A 360 2.90 -9.96 -26.22
N LEU A 361 1.67 -9.46 -26.25
CA LEU A 361 1.26 -8.14 -25.75
C LEU A 361 1.82 -7.86 -24.35
N LEU A 362 2.27 -6.62 -24.12
CA LEU A 362 2.65 -6.16 -22.80
C LEU A 362 1.38 -5.91 -21.98
N LEU A 363 1.01 -6.88 -21.15
CA LEU A 363 -0.17 -6.85 -20.30
C LEU A 363 0.21 -7.23 -18.86
N PRO A 364 -0.62 -6.86 -17.87
CA PRO A 364 -0.44 -7.33 -16.50
C PRO A 364 -0.27 -8.86 -16.45
N PRO A 365 0.68 -9.41 -15.67
CA PRO A 365 0.97 -10.85 -15.68
C PRO A 365 -0.20 -11.75 -15.28
N CYS A 366 -1.22 -11.21 -14.62
CA CYS A 366 -2.45 -11.94 -14.30
C CYS A 366 -3.36 -12.16 -15.51
N MET A 367 -3.29 -11.30 -16.53
CA MET A 367 -4.10 -11.39 -17.76
C MET A 367 -3.50 -12.33 -18.81
N LEU A 368 -2.18 -12.56 -18.76
CA LEU A 368 -1.47 -13.44 -19.70
C LEU A 368 -1.64 -14.94 -19.39
N LYS A 369 -2.26 -15.29 -18.26
CA LYS A 369 -2.50 -16.68 -17.90
C LYS A 369 -3.77 -17.16 -18.61
N PRO A 370 -3.76 -18.37 -19.20
CA PRO A 370 -4.96 -18.92 -19.81
C PRO A 370 -6.06 -19.04 -18.73
N PRO A 371 -7.32 -18.77 -19.07
CA PRO A 371 -8.42 -18.86 -18.13
C PRO A 371 -8.50 -20.30 -17.61
N LYS A 372 -8.27 -20.47 -16.30
CA LYS A 372 -8.47 -21.76 -15.60
C LYS A 372 -9.95 -22.05 -15.33
N ARG A 373 -10.84 -21.10 -15.61
CA ARG A 373 -12.27 -21.25 -15.38
C ARG A 373 -12.88 -22.01 -16.54
N ILE A 374 -13.17 -23.28 -16.30
CA ILE A 374 -14.32 -23.92 -16.90
C ILE A 374 -15.51 -23.10 -16.38
N CYS A 375 -16.08 -22.23 -17.21
CA CYS A 375 -17.37 -21.64 -16.92
C CYS A 375 -18.41 -22.67 -17.38
N PRO A 376 -18.95 -23.55 -16.50
CA PRO A 376 -20.22 -24.14 -16.84
C PRO A 376 -21.19 -22.98 -17.05
N THR A 377 -21.94 -23.02 -18.16
CA THR A 377 -23.06 -22.10 -18.36
C THR A 377 -23.89 -22.08 -17.08
N PRO A 378 -24.12 -20.91 -16.45
CA PRO A 378 -24.88 -20.87 -15.21
C PRO A 378 -26.23 -21.53 -15.48
N PRO A 379 -26.65 -22.53 -14.68
CA PRO A 379 -27.94 -23.15 -14.88
C PRO A 379 -29.00 -22.07 -14.80
N VAL A 380 -29.93 -22.06 -15.77
CA VAL A 380 -31.08 -21.16 -15.73
C VAL A 380 -31.85 -21.47 -14.45
N CYS A 381 -31.89 -20.50 -13.53
CA CYS A 381 -32.56 -20.67 -12.26
C CYS A 381 -34.04 -20.30 -12.44
N THR A 382 -34.93 -21.29 -12.38
CA THR A 382 -36.39 -21.10 -12.37
C THR A 382 -36.99 -21.16 -10.97
N VAL A 383 -36.15 -21.23 -9.94
CA VAL A 383 -36.56 -21.37 -8.54
C VAL A 383 -37.24 -20.09 -8.06
N THR A 384 -38.48 -20.21 -7.59
CA THR A 384 -39.28 -19.09 -7.06
C THR A 384 -39.14 -18.91 -5.54
N GLY A 385 -38.73 -19.96 -4.83
CA GLY A 385 -38.65 -19.99 -3.36
C GLY A 385 -39.92 -20.47 -2.66
N ASP A 386 -41.03 -20.57 -3.40
CA ASP A 386 -42.32 -21.07 -2.91
C ASP A 386 -42.62 -22.50 -3.40
N GLU A 387 -41.60 -23.18 -3.93
CA GLU A 387 -41.72 -24.56 -4.41
C GLU A 387 -41.99 -25.50 -3.23
N ASN A 388 -42.90 -26.47 -3.43
CA ASN A 388 -43.22 -27.44 -2.39
C ASN A 388 -42.01 -28.35 -2.10
N ILE A 389 -41.56 -28.38 -0.86
CA ILE A 389 -40.49 -29.27 -0.41
C ILE A 389 -41.13 -30.55 0.12
N SER A 390 -40.92 -31.68 -0.56
CA SER A 390 -41.48 -32.97 -0.14
C SER A 390 -40.77 -33.53 1.10
N ASP A 391 -41.48 -34.32 1.90
CA ASP A 391 -40.89 -34.97 3.09
C ASP A 391 -39.67 -35.83 2.71
N SER A 392 -39.68 -36.47 1.54
CA SER A 392 -38.53 -37.23 1.01
C SER A 392 -37.26 -36.38 0.79
N GLU A 393 -37.43 -35.11 0.39
CA GLU A 393 -36.33 -34.15 0.21
C GLU A 393 -35.78 -33.68 1.57
N ILE A 394 -36.60 -33.70 2.63
CA ILE A 394 -36.16 -33.40 4.00
C ILE A 394 -35.49 -34.61 4.64
N GLU A 395 -36.02 -35.80 4.42
CA GLU A 395 -35.56 -37.06 5.01
C GLU A 395 -34.11 -37.41 4.62
N GLN A 396 -33.65 -37.04 3.42
CA GLN A 396 -32.25 -37.22 3.02
C GLN A 396 -31.25 -36.44 3.90
N TYR A 397 -31.68 -35.39 4.61
CA TYR A 397 -30.84 -34.65 5.55
C TYR A 397 -30.89 -35.23 6.97
N LEU A 398 -31.82 -36.15 7.25
CA LEU A 398 -31.92 -36.83 8.53
C LEU A 398 -31.03 -38.08 8.53
N ARG A 399 -30.23 -38.23 9.59
CA ARG A 399 -29.46 -39.46 9.77
C ARG A 399 -30.39 -40.62 10.05
N SER A 400 -30.12 -41.74 9.40
CA SER A 400 -30.80 -42.99 9.70
C SER A 400 -30.54 -43.44 11.14
N PRO A 401 -31.45 -44.23 11.74
CA PRO A 401 -31.24 -44.79 13.08
C PRO A 401 -29.99 -45.66 13.23
N GLN A 402 -29.49 -46.21 12.12
CA GLN A 402 -28.23 -46.96 12.08
C GLN A 402 -27.03 -46.02 12.16
N GLU A 403 -27.00 -44.95 11.34
CA GLU A 403 -25.95 -43.93 11.39
C GLU A 403 -25.86 -43.22 12.74
N ILE A 404 -26.99 -43.00 13.42
CA ILE A 404 -27.02 -42.44 14.78
C ILE A 404 -26.32 -43.38 15.77
N ARG A 405 -26.63 -44.68 15.73
CA ARG A 405 -26.01 -45.68 16.63
C ARG A 405 -24.51 -45.82 16.36
N ASP A 406 -24.10 -45.83 15.11
CA ASP A 406 -22.69 -45.92 14.74
C ASP A 406 -21.94 -44.64 15.13
N PHE A 407 -22.55 -43.47 14.99
CA PHE A 407 -21.99 -42.20 15.47
C PHE A 407 -21.84 -42.16 16.99
N GLN A 408 -22.86 -42.59 17.74
CA GLN A 408 -22.81 -42.68 19.21
C GLN A 408 -21.72 -43.65 19.68
N ARG A 409 -21.59 -44.80 19.02
CA ARG A 409 -20.52 -45.77 19.30
C ARG A 409 -19.13 -45.17 19.06
N ALA A 410 -18.95 -44.45 17.96
CA ALA A 410 -17.69 -43.77 17.65
C ALA A 410 -17.36 -42.66 18.66
N GLN A 411 -18.36 -41.89 19.10
CA GLN A 411 -18.20 -40.85 20.11
C GLN A 411 -17.84 -41.43 21.49
N ALA A 412 -18.49 -42.52 21.90
CA ALA A 412 -18.19 -43.22 23.15
C ALA A 412 -16.77 -43.82 23.13
N ALA A 413 -16.35 -44.42 22.02
CA ALA A 413 -14.98 -44.93 21.86
C ALA A 413 -13.94 -43.80 21.93
N ARG A 414 -14.23 -42.61 21.37
CA ARG A 414 -13.34 -41.43 21.44
C ARG A 414 -13.20 -40.89 22.87
N GLN A 415 -14.29 -40.85 23.63
CA GLN A 415 -14.27 -40.45 25.04
C GLN A 415 -13.50 -41.46 25.91
N ALA A 416 -13.69 -42.75 25.66
CA ALA A 416 -12.94 -43.80 26.33
C ALA A 416 -11.43 -43.69 26.02
N ALA A 417 -11.05 -43.50 24.75
CA ALA A 417 -9.64 -43.35 24.34
C ALA A 417 -8.95 -42.10 24.90
N THR A 418 -9.68 -41.01 25.18
CA THR A 418 -9.13 -39.80 25.82
C THR A 418 -9.03 -39.91 27.34
N SER A 419 -9.73 -40.87 27.95
CA SER A 419 -9.69 -41.14 29.40
C SER A 419 -8.59 -42.10 29.84
N VAL A 420 -7.88 -42.74 28.91
CA VAL A 420 -6.72 -43.58 29.24
C VAL A 420 -5.49 -42.68 29.43
N PRO A 421 -4.87 -42.63 30.62
CA PRO A 421 -3.62 -41.89 30.81
C PRO A 421 -2.52 -42.54 29.97
N ASN A 422 -1.69 -41.74 29.29
CA ASN A 422 -0.47 -42.26 28.67
C ASN A 422 0.35 -43.01 29.74
N PRO A 423 0.79 -44.26 29.47
CA PRO A 423 1.68 -44.95 30.39
C PRO A 423 3.04 -44.20 30.46
N PRO A 424 3.78 -44.34 31.58
CA PRO A 424 5.02 -43.62 31.84
C PRO A 424 6.13 -43.89 30.81
#